data_AF-A0AAD4K6E2-F1
#
_entry.id   AF-A0AAD4K6E2-F1
#
_cell.length_a   1.000
_cell.length_b   1.000
_cell.length_c   1.000
_cell.angle_alpha   90.00
_cell.angle_beta   90.00
_cell.angle_gamma   90.00
#
_symmetry.space_group_name_H-M   'P 1'
#
loop_
_entity.id
_entity.type
_entity.pdbx_description
1 polymer ?
#
loop_
_entity_poly.entity_id
_entity_poly.type
_entity_poly.pdbx_seq_one_letter_code
_entity_poly.pdbx_strand_id
1 'polypeptide(L)'
;CGNYCFKIVRPLLEHAKSMQPRIDAVELNKTNTLQNVADSINELSKTLKGEMLSVNREISAIKQKLQSCEKREMSSDEQFEQLELKALDRRPFEQIGAKYYYIENDLKLNWMSASLKCIEMGGYLVNLENDSERKAISLKFKKSVYWVDANDIRTEGKFVSLKTGRQVQYLPWVTGEPNN
;
A
#
# COMPACT_ATOMS: atom_id res chain seq x y z
N CYS A 1 52.27 5.95 -83.70
CA CYS A 1 51.63 5.05 -82.70
C CYS A 1 50.20 5.45 -82.30
N GLY A 2 49.85 6.74 -82.16
CA GLY A 2 48.53 7.16 -81.65
C GLY A 2 47.29 6.69 -82.43
N ASN A 3 47.34 6.61 -83.77
CA ASN A 3 46.18 6.29 -84.60
C ASN A 3 45.74 4.80 -84.50
N TYR A 4 46.69 3.90 -84.26
CA TYR A 4 46.41 2.47 -84.03
C TYR A 4 45.81 2.25 -82.64
N CYS A 5 46.35 2.89 -81.61
CA CYS A 5 45.79 2.85 -80.25
C CYS A 5 44.35 3.38 -80.21
N PHE A 6 44.05 4.48 -80.92
CA PHE A 6 42.70 5.03 -80.95
C PHE A 6 41.67 4.08 -81.59
N LYS A 7 42.03 3.34 -82.65
CA LYS A 7 41.15 2.33 -83.27
C LYS A 7 40.81 1.18 -82.32
N ILE A 8 41.74 0.78 -81.45
CA ILE A 8 41.53 -0.29 -80.47
C ILE A 8 40.64 0.20 -79.32
N VAL A 9 40.83 1.44 -78.87
CA VAL A 9 40.15 1.98 -77.66
C VAL A 9 38.79 2.62 -77.97
N ARG A 10 38.56 3.11 -79.20
CA ARG A 10 37.29 3.78 -79.60
C ARG A 10 36.02 2.95 -79.34
N PRO A 11 35.95 1.65 -79.66
CA PRO A 11 34.75 0.85 -79.38
C PRO A 11 34.42 0.79 -77.88
N LEU A 12 35.45 0.73 -77.02
CA LEU A 12 35.29 0.74 -75.57
C LEU A 12 34.78 2.10 -75.07
N LEU A 13 35.27 3.21 -75.63
CA LEU A 13 34.79 4.55 -75.30
C LEU A 13 33.34 4.78 -75.73
N GLU A 14 32.94 4.29 -76.89
CA GLU A 14 31.55 4.39 -77.34
C GLU A 14 30.62 3.47 -76.53
N HIS A 15 31.08 2.27 -76.15
CA HIS A 15 30.34 1.41 -75.23
C HIS A 15 30.16 2.06 -73.85
N ALA A 16 31.21 2.70 -73.30
CA ALA A 16 31.13 3.44 -72.04
C ALA A 16 30.09 4.59 -72.13
N LYS A 17 30.08 5.36 -73.23
CA LYS A 17 29.05 6.38 -73.48
C LYS A 17 27.65 5.78 -73.56
N SER A 18 27.49 4.60 -74.15
CA SER A 18 26.18 3.94 -74.23
C SER A 18 25.64 3.46 -72.87
N MET A 19 26.52 3.23 -71.89
CA MET A 19 26.13 2.84 -70.53
C MET A 19 25.79 4.02 -69.62
N GLN A 20 26.27 5.23 -69.95
CA GLN A 20 26.05 6.44 -69.14
C GLN A 20 24.57 6.68 -68.75
N PRO A 21 23.59 6.57 -69.66
CA PRO A 21 22.19 6.79 -69.31
C PRO A 21 21.66 5.80 -68.25
N ARG A 22 22.21 4.58 -68.22
CA ARG A 22 21.85 3.58 -67.20
C ARG A 22 22.45 3.93 -65.85
N ILE A 23 23.67 4.47 -65.82
CA ILE A 23 24.30 4.97 -64.60
C ILE A 23 23.49 6.14 -64.05
N ASP A 24 23.17 7.12 -64.90
CA ASP A 24 22.39 8.29 -64.52
C ASP A 24 20.99 7.91 -64.00
N ALA A 25 20.33 6.93 -64.64
CA ALA A 25 19.03 6.42 -64.19
C ALA A 25 19.10 5.72 -62.83
N VAL A 26 20.17 4.97 -62.55
CA VAL A 26 20.40 4.32 -61.25
C VAL A 26 20.69 5.37 -60.18
N GLU A 27 21.49 6.39 -60.48
CA GLU A 27 21.76 7.51 -59.58
C GLU A 27 20.49 8.30 -59.26
N LEU A 28 19.66 8.61 -60.26
CA LEU A 28 18.39 9.30 -60.08
C LEU A 28 17.40 8.48 -59.25
N ASN A 29 17.30 7.17 -59.50
CA ASN A 29 16.43 6.30 -58.70
C ASN A 29 16.89 6.26 -57.24
N LYS A 30 18.21 6.18 -57.01
CA LYS A 30 18.80 6.24 -55.66
C LYS A 30 18.50 7.57 -54.97
N THR A 31 18.65 8.71 -55.65
CA THR A 31 18.33 10.02 -55.05
C THR A 31 16.85 10.14 -54.70
N ASN A 32 15.96 9.67 -55.58
CA ASN A 32 14.51 9.72 -55.33
C ASN A 32 14.10 8.82 -54.15
N THR A 33 14.67 7.61 -54.07
CA THR A 33 14.40 6.72 -52.92
C THR A 33 14.92 7.30 -51.62
N LEU A 34 16.13 7.87 -51.62
CA LEU A 34 16.69 8.55 -50.44
C LEU A 34 15.82 9.74 -50.01
N GLN A 35 15.32 10.53 -50.95
CA GLN A 35 14.45 11.67 -50.66
C GLN A 35 13.11 11.21 -50.06
N ASN A 36 12.47 10.20 -50.65
CA ASN A 36 11.20 9.66 -50.14
C ASN A 36 11.35 9.11 -48.71
N VAL A 37 12.47 8.45 -48.42
CA VAL A 37 12.79 7.96 -47.07
C VAL A 37 13.01 9.14 -46.12
N ALA A 38 13.74 10.17 -46.53
CA ALA A 38 13.96 11.37 -45.71
C ALA A 38 12.64 12.09 -45.37
N ASP A 39 11.75 12.24 -46.34
CA ASP A 39 10.44 12.87 -46.14
C ASP A 39 9.55 12.04 -45.20
N SER A 40 9.57 10.72 -45.36
CA SER A 40 8.86 9.79 -44.47
C SER A 40 9.37 9.87 -43.03
N ILE A 41 10.69 9.94 -42.84
CA ILE A 41 11.32 10.11 -41.52
C ILE A 41 10.89 11.44 -40.89
N ASN A 42 10.87 12.52 -41.66
CA ASN A 42 10.48 13.84 -41.16
C ASN A 42 9.02 13.86 -40.69
N GLU A 43 8.10 13.27 -41.45
CA GLU A 43 6.69 13.22 -41.08
C GLU A 43 6.46 12.33 -39.85
N LEU A 44 7.13 11.18 -39.77
CA LEU A 44 7.12 10.34 -38.57
C LEU A 44 7.67 11.08 -37.35
N SER A 45 8.78 11.82 -37.51
CA SER A 45 9.37 12.61 -36.42
C SER A 45 8.44 13.72 -35.94
N LYS A 46 7.65 14.31 -36.85
CA LYS A 46 6.65 15.34 -36.52
C LYS A 46 5.48 14.74 -35.75
N THR A 47 4.96 13.60 -36.20
CA THR A 47 3.88 12.86 -35.51
C THR A 47 4.32 12.46 -34.11
N LEU A 48 5.50 11.85 -33.98
CA LEU A 48 6.06 11.43 -32.70
C LEU A 48 6.21 12.60 -31.72
N LYS A 49 6.64 13.77 -32.21
CA LYS A 49 6.75 14.98 -31.38
C LYS A 49 5.37 15.46 -30.90
N GLY A 50 4.35 15.38 -31.76
CA GLY A 50 2.97 15.70 -31.40
C GLY A 50 2.42 14.78 -30.32
N GLU A 51 2.60 13.48 -30.47
CA GLU A 51 2.19 12.47 -29.48
C GLU A 51 2.91 12.67 -28.14
N MET A 52 4.23 12.91 -28.17
CA MET A 52 5.02 13.16 -26.96
C MET A 52 4.54 14.41 -26.20
N LEU A 53 4.10 15.46 -26.91
CA LEU A 53 3.48 16.64 -26.29
C LEU A 53 2.13 16.31 -25.65
N SER A 54 1.31 15.45 -26.27
CA SER A 54 0.04 15.00 -25.70
C SER A 54 0.26 14.21 -24.41
N VAL A 55 1.16 13.23 -24.44
CA VAL A 55 1.51 12.40 -23.28
C VAL A 55 2.05 13.27 -22.14
N ASN A 56 2.91 14.24 -22.42
CA ASN A 56 3.44 15.14 -21.39
C ASN A 56 2.36 15.99 -20.70
N ARG A 57 1.31 16.40 -21.43
CA ARG A 57 0.16 17.11 -20.84
C ARG A 57 -0.64 16.20 -19.93
N GLU A 58 -0.90 14.97 -20.36
CA GLU A 58 -1.62 13.97 -19.56
C GLU A 58 -0.84 13.62 -18.27
N ILE A 59 0.47 13.39 -18.38
CA ILE A 59 1.35 13.16 -17.22
C ILE A 59 1.27 14.33 -16.24
N SER A 60 1.27 15.57 -16.73
CA SER A 60 1.18 16.76 -15.89
C SER A 60 -0.15 16.83 -15.14
N ALA A 61 -1.26 16.50 -15.81
CA ALA A 61 -2.59 16.44 -15.20
C ALA A 61 -2.70 15.32 -14.16
N ILE A 62 -2.16 14.13 -14.46
CA ILE A 62 -2.11 13.01 -13.51
C ILE A 62 -1.28 13.38 -12.28
N LYS A 63 -0.12 14.02 -12.46
CA LYS A 63 0.73 14.46 -11.35
C LYS A 63 0.03 15.44 -10.42
N GLN A 64 -0.73 16.39 -10.96
CA GLN A 64 -1.51 17.33 -10.14
C GLN A 64 -2.61 16.60 -9.35
N LYS A 65 -3.32 15.67 -9.99
CA LYS A 65 -4.34 14.85 -9.32
C LYS A 65 -3.73 14.01 -8.20
N LEU A 66 -2.56 13.39 -8.43
CA LEU A 66 -1.86 12.60 -7.42
C LEU A 66 -1.49 13.45 -6.19
N GLN A 67 -0.88 14.62 -6.40
CA GLN A 67 -0.55 15.54 -5.29
C GLN A 67 -1.78 15.95 -4.46
N SER A 68 -2.93 16.14 -5.11
CA SER A 68 -4.18 16.44 -4.40
C SER A 68 -4.77 15.24 -3.65
N CYS A 69 -4.44 14.01 -4.07
CA CYS A 69 -4.87 12.79 -3.41
C CYS A 69 -4.02 12.52 -2.17
N GLU A 70 -2.70 12.64 -2.30
CA GLU A 70 -1.73 12.50 -1.20
C GLU A 70 -2.05 13.48 -0.05
N LYS A 71 -2.39 14.73 -0.37
CA LYS A 71 -2.81 15.72 0.64
C LYS A 71 -4.10 15.34 1.39
N ARG A 72 -5.05 14.70 0.71
CA ARG A 72 -6.32 14.25 1.32
C ARG A 72 -6.13 13.03 2.20
N GLU A 73 -5.24 12.13 1.81
CA GLU A 73 -4.86 10.95 2.59
C GLU A 73 -4.22 11.38 3.92
N MET A 74 -3.21 12.25 3.84
CA MET A 74 -2.53 12.81 5.01
C MET A 74 -3.47 13.55 5.98
N SER A 75 -4.46 14.30 5.46
CA SER A 75 -5.43 14.97 6.34
C SER A 75 -6.46 14.01 6.95
N SER A 76 -6.74 12.90 6.29
CA SER A 76 -7.68 11.89 6.78
C SER A 76 -7.04 11.07 7.91
N ASP A 77 -5.75 10.74 7.78
CA ASP A 77 -4.97 10.05 8.81
C ASP A 77 -4.83 10.91 10.08
N GLU A 78 -4.47 12.20 9.92
CA GLU A 78 -4.44 13.15 11.05
C GLU A 78 -5.80 13.29 11.74
N GLN A 79 -6.89 13.34 10.96
CA GLN A 79 -8.24 13.42 11.52
C GLN A 79 -8.62 12.15 12.28
N PHE A 80 -8.24 10.97 11.76
CA PHE A 80 -8.53 9.70 12.42
C PHE A 80 -7.77 9.58 13.75
N GLU A 81 -6.49 9.95 13.77
CA GLU A 81 -5.66 9.93 14.98
C GLU A 81 -6.20 10.90 16.05
N GLN A 82 -6.64 12.10 15.64
CA GLN A 82 -7.28 13.05 16.57
C GLN A 82 -8.65 12.56 17.08
N LEU A 83 -9.42 11.85 16.26
CA LEU A 83 -10.70 11.27 16.68
C LEU A 83 -10.49 10.13 17.66
N GLU A 84 -9.45 9.32 17.47
CA GLU A 84 -9.09 8.22 18.37
C GLU A 84 -8.62 8.73 19.74
N LEU A 85 -7.78 9.78 19.76
CA LEU A 85 -7.35 10.46 20.99
C LEU A 85 -8.51 11.10 21.77
N LYS A 86 -9.43 11.77 21.07
CA LYS A 86 -10.65 12.33 21.68
C LYS A 86 -11.62 11.24 22.18
N ALA A 87 -11.65 10.09 21.51
CA ALA A 87 -12.41 8.94 21.97
C ALA A 87 -11.79 8.33 23.24
N LEU A 88 -10.47 8.37 23.40
CA LEU A 88 -9.77 7.89 24.59
C LEU A 88 -10.08 8.74 25.83
N ASP A 89 -10.10 10.07 25.69
CA ASP A 89 -10.42 11.04 26.75
C ASP A 89 -11.86 10.91 27.30
N ARG A 90 -12.77 10.35 26.48
CA ARG A 90 -14.18 10.13 26.86
C ARG A 90 -14.45 8.78 27.52
N ARG A 91 -13.50 7.85 27.50
CA ARG A 91 -13.73 6.53 28.06
C ARG A 91 -13.41 6.54 29.55
N PRO A 92 -14.21 5.87 30.40
CA PRO A 92 -14.06 5.89 31.85
C PRO A 92 -12.90 5.01 32.36
N PHE A 93 -11.74 5.00 31.68
CA PHE A 93 -10.60 4.19 32.10
C PHE A 93 -9.66 5.00 33.01
N GLU A 94 -9.28 4.42 34.14
CA GLU A 94 -8.27 4.93 35.06
C GLU A 94 -6.92 4.25 34.80
N GLN A 95 -5.83 5.01 34.75
CA GLN A 95 -4.49 4.45 34.62
C GLN A 95 -4.03 3.86 35.96
N ILE A 96 -3.65 2.58 35.96
CA ILE A 96 -3.09 1.89 37.13
C ILE A 96 -1.83 1.16 36.67
N GLY A 97 -0.66 1.63 37.12
CA GLY A 97 0.62 1.15 36.61
C GLY A 97 0.79 1.42 35.10
N ALA A 98 1.03 0.37 34.32
CA ALA A 98 1.26 0.47 32.87
C ALA A 98 0.01 0.30 32.01
N LYS A 99 -1.16 0.04 32.61
CA LYS A 99 -2.42 -0.28 31.90
C LYS A 99 -3.54 0.67 32.32
N TYR A 100 -4.60 0.70 31.52
CA TYR A 100 -5.81 1.47 31.74
C TYR A 100 -6.98 0.53 32.05
N TYR A 101 -7.73 0.82 33.12
CA TYR A 101 -8.79 -0.07 33.63
C TYR A 101 -10.11 0.67 33.78
N TYR A 102 -11.19 0.01 33.37
CA TYR A 102 -12.55 0.38 33.73
C TYR A 102 -13.10 -0.66 34.69
N ILE A 103 -13.57 -0.21 35.85
CA ILE A 103 -14.10 -1.09 36.90
C ILE A 103 -15.61 -0.84 37.01
N GLU A 104 -16.40 -1.77 36.47
CA GLU A 104 -17.86 -1.73 36.49
C GLU A 104 -18.41 -2.08 37.89
N ASN A 105 -19.05 -1.12 38.55
CA ASN A 105 -19.53 -1.26 39.93
C ASN A 105 -21.07 -1.29 40.03
N ASP A 106 -21.80 -0.99 38.98
CA ASP A 106 -23.24 -0.81 39.03
C ASP A 106 -23.95 -1.95 38.31
N LEU A 107 -23.48 -2.32 37.11
CA LEU A 107 -24.12 -3.35 36.30
C LEU A 107 -23.67 -4.75 36.71
N LYS A 108 -24.62 -5.70 36.78
CA LYS A 108 -24.35 -7.13 36.97
C LYS A 108 -24.62 -7.86 35.66
N LEU A 109 -23.56 -8.39 35.05
CA LEU A 109 -23.60 -9.13 33.79
C LEU A 109 -23.06 -10.54 33.98
N ASN A 110 -23.45 -11.47 33.10
CA ASN A 110 -22.72 -12.73 32.94
C ASN A 110 -21.38 -12.47 32.23
N TRP A 111 -20.48 -13.46 32.24
CA TRP A 111 -19.13 -13.31 31.67
C TRP A 111 -19.14 -12.89 30.20
N MET A 112 -20.00 -13.50 29.38
CA MET A 112 -20.08 -13.21 27.94
C MET A 112 -20.57 -11.78 27.67
N SER A 113 -21.62 -11.34 28.36
CA SER A 113 -22.13 -9.96 28.25
C SER A 113 -21.11 -8.94 28.78
N ALA A 114 -20.38 -9.25 29.85
CA ALA A 114 -19.31 -8.40 30.36
C ALA A 114 -18.17 -8.26 29.33
N SER A 115 -17.80 -9.36 28.68
CA SER A 115 -16.80 -9.34 27.61
C SER A 115 -17.21 -8.46 26.44
N LEU A 116 -18.44 -8.62 25.94
CA LEU A 116 -18.97 -7.78 24.87
C LEU A 116 -18.99 -6.30 25.26
N LYS A 117 -19.41 -5.99 26.50
CA LYS A 117 -19.42 -4.61 26.99
C LYS A 117 -18.03 -3.98 27.00
N CYS A 118 -17.00 -4.72 27.44
CA CYS A 118 -15.63 -4.24 27.39
C CYS A 118 -15.17 -3.97 25.94
N ILE A 119 -15.54 -4.83 24.98
CA ILE A 119 -15.22 -4.66 23.56
C ILE A 119 -15.92 -3.42 22.98
N GLU A 120 -17.19 -3.18 23.32
CA GLU A 120 -17.91 -1.97 22.91
C GLU A 120 -17.27 -0.68 23.45
N MET A 121 -16.67 -0.75 24.64
CA MET A 121 -15.89 0.34 25.23
C MET A 121 -14.47 0.45 24.64
N GLY A 122 -14.17 -0.37 23.62
CA GLY A 122 -12.88 -0.51 22.95
C GLY A 122 -11.75 -0.97 23.87
N GLY A 123 -12.09 -1.80 24.86
CA GLY A 123 -11.17 -2.53 25.72
C GLY A 123 -11.48 -4.04 25.70
N TYR A 124 -10.96 -4.77 26.67
CA TYR A 124 -11.24 -6.19 26.87
C TYR A 124 -11.39 -6.44 28.37
N LEU A 125 -11.98 -7.58 28.76
CA LEU A 125 -11.86 -8.04 30.15
C LEU A 125 -10.38 -8.11 30.53
N VAL A 126 -10.10 -7.91 31.82
CA VAL A 126 -8.72 -7.84 32.28
C VAL A 126 -8.09 -9.23 32.29
N ASN A 127 -6.96 -9.39 31.59
CA ASN A 127 -6.07 -10.53 31.77
C ASN A 127 -4.99 -10.12 32.78
N LEU A 128 -5.11 -10.61 34.00
CA LEU A 128 -4.17 -10.31 35.09
C LEU A 128 -2.87 -11.08 34.87
N GLU A 129 -1.74 -10.38 34.95
CA GLU A 129 -0.42 -10.98 34.74
C GLU A 129 0.21 -11.48 36.04
N ASN A 130 -0.09 -10.82 37.17
CA ASN A 130 0.52 -11.15 38.45
C ASN A 130 -0.29 -10.60 39.65
N ASP A 131 0.14 -11.01 40.84
CA ASP A 131 -0.49 -10.60 42.10
C ASP A 131 -0.33 -9.10 42.40
N SER A 132 0.78 -8.49 41.97
CA SER A 132 1.01 -7.05 42.15
C SER A 132 0.00 -6.22 41.36
N GLU A 133 -0.27 -6.58 40.10
CA GLU A 133 -1.31 -5.97 39.27
C GLU A 133 -2.69 -6.14 39.94
N ARG A 134 -3.04 -7.35 40.37
CA ARG A 134 -4.28 -7.63 41.09
C ARG A 134 -4.44 -6.75 42.33
N LYS A 135 -3.40 -6.65 43.14
CA LYS A 135 -3.42 -5.82 44.36
C LYS A 135 -3.62 -4.35 44.03
N ALA A 136 -2.90 -3.84 43.02
CA ALA A 136 -3.03 -2.44 42.60
C ALA A 136 -4.45 -2.09 42.17
N ILE A 137 -5.11 -2.94 41.37
CA ILE A 137 -6.50 -2.72 40.95
C ILE A 137 -7.50 -2.95 42.08
N SER A 138 -7.21 -3.87 43.02
CA SER A 138 -8.13 -4.23 44.10
C SER A 138 -8.43 -3.08 45.06
N LEU A 139 -7.53 -2.10 45.17
CA LEU A 139 -7.74 -0.88 45.95
C LEU A 139 -8.93 -0.05 45.45
N LYS A 140 -9.41 -0.31 44.23
CA LYS A 140 -10.53 0.40 43.58
C LYS A 140 -11.81 -0.44 43.55
N PHE A 141 -11.77 -1.67 44.04
CA PHE A 141 -12.92 -2.57 44.03
C PHE A 141 -13.96 -2.13 45.07
N LYS A 142 -15.22 -2.04 44.63
CA LYS A 142 -16.39 -1.84 45.51
C LYS A 142 -17.18 -3.13 45.72
N LYS A 143 -16.92 -4.17 44.91
CA LYS A 143 -17.53 -5.49 44.98
C LYS A 143 -16.50 -6.54 45.37
N SER A 144 -16.97 -7.68 45.85
CA SER A 144 -16.13 -8.82 46.22
C SER A 144 -15.66 -9.65 45.02
N VAL A 145 -16.38 -9.60 43.89
CA VAL A 145 -16.13 -10.46 42.71
C VAL A 145 -16.27 -9.64 41.42
N TYR A 146 -15.34 -9.85 40.49
CA TYR A 146 -15.32 -9.25 39.16
C TYR A 146 -14.97 -10.30 38.11
N TRP A 147 -15.49 -10.10 36.89
CA TRP A 147 -15.10 -10.91 35.74
C TRP A 147 -13.71 -10.53 35.23
N VAL A 148 -12.94 -11.54 34.85
CA VAL A 148 -11.62 -11.42 34.23
C VAL A 148 -11.62 -12.13 32.88
N ASP A 149 -10.61 -11.87 32.04
CA ASP A 149 -10.46 -12.49 30.71
C ASP A 149 -9.93 -13.93 30.83
N ALA A 150 -10.76 -14.80 31.39
CA ALA A 150 -10.53 -16.22 31.54
C ALA A 150 -11.83 -16.97 31.27
N ASN A 151 -11.82 -17.85 30.28
CA ASN A 151 -12.92 -18.76 29.99
C ASN A 151 -12.40 -20.15 29.64
N ASP A 152 -13.17 -21.17 29.95
CA ASP A 152 -12.89 -22.57 29.67
C ASP A 152 -13.97 -23.21 28.79
N ILE A 153 -14.70 -22.37 28.03
CA ILE A 153 -15.79 -22.74 27.10
C ILE A 153 -15.42 -23.92 26.19
N ARG A 154 -14.15 -24.00 25.76
CA ARG A 154 -13.65 -25.08 24.89
C ARG A 154 -13.32 -26.36 25.63
N THR A 155 -12.83 -26.27 26.85
CA THR A 155 -12.33 -27.40 27.62
C THR A 155 -12.32 -27.02 29.10
N GLU A 156 -13.23 -27.64 29.86
CA GLU A 156 -13.35 -27.48 31.32
C GLU A 156 -11.99 -27.54 32.01
N GLY A 157 -11.73 -26.57 32.89
CA GLY A 157 -10.48 -26.47 33.64
C GLY A 157 -9.28 -25.95 32.82
N LYS A 158 -9.44 -25.62 31.53
CA LYS A 158 -8.42 -24.95 30.71
C LYS A 158 -8.85 -23.55 30.32
N PHE A 159 -8.51 -22.60 31.18
CA PHE A 159 -8.82 -21.19 30.99
C PHE A 159 -7.93 -20.54 29.92
N VAL A 160 -8.57 -19.94 28.92
CA VAL A 160 -7.96 -19.17 27.85
C VAL A 160 -8.49 -17.73 27.86
N SER A 161 -7.64 -16.80 27.46
CA SER A 161 -8.01 -15.39 27.25
C SER A 161 -8.73 -15.25 25.92
N LEU A 162 -9.90 -14.60 25.91
CA LEU A 162 -10.65 -14.31 24.69
C LEU A 162 -9.87 -13.33 23.81
N LYS A 163 -9.17 -12.37 24.42
CA LYS A 163 -8.38 -11.37 23.68
C LYS A 163 -7.20 -12.00 22.93
N THR A 164 -6.46 -12.89 23.60
CA THR A 164 -5.17 -13.38 23.08
C THR A 164 -5.24 -14.80 22.52
N GLY A 165 -6.29 -15.56 22.84
CA GLY A 165 -6.40 -16.99 22.53
C GLY A 165 -5.40 -17.87 23.28
N ARG A 166 -4.61 -17.29 24.21
CA ARG A 166 -3.58 -18.01 24.97
C ARG A 166 -4.12 -18.46 26.32
N GLN A 167 -3.47 -19.48 26.89
CA GLN A 167 -3.77 -19.94 28.24
C GLN A 167 -3.46 -18.84 29.27
N VAL A 168 -4.42 -18.61 30.17
CA VAL A 168 -4.28 -17.63 31.25
C VAL A 168 -3.27 -18.17 32.27
N GLN A 169 -2.27 -17.34 32.60
CA GLN A 169 -1.14 -17.75 33.45
C GLN A 169 -1.41 -17.51 34.94
N TYR A 170 -2.23 -16.50 35.25
CA TYR A 170 -2.51 -16.10 36.62
C TYR A 170 -4.02 -16.03 36.86
N LEU A 171 -4.51 -16.92 37.71
CA LEU A 171 -5.92 -17.06 38.06
C LEU A 171 -6.07 -17.05 39.58
N PRO A 172 -6.29 -15.88 40.20
CA PRO A 172 -6.41 -15.74 41.63
C PRO A 172 -7.83 -16.07 42.11
N TRP A 173 -8.31 -17.28 41.81
CA TRP A 173 -9.62 -17.73 42.23
C TRP A 173 -9.76 -17.66 43.75
N VAL A 174 -10.92 -17.20 44.23
CA VAL A 174 -11.24 -17.29 45.66
C VAL A 174 -11.55 -18.75 46.01
N THR A 175 -11.42 -19.12 47.28
CA THR A 175 -11.69 -20.49 47.73
C THR A 175 -13.09 -20.95 47.30
N GLY A 176 -13.16 -22.05 46.56
CA GLY A 176 -14.41 -22.58 46.00
C GLY A 176 -14.73 -22.13 44.57
N GLU A 177 -13.87 -21.30 43.97
CA GLU A 177 -13.91 -20.94 42.55
C GLU A 177 -12.75 -21.60 41.78
N PRO A 178 -12.90 -21.85 40.47
CA PRO A 178 -14.12 -21.67 39.67
C PRO A 178 -15.14 -22.75 40.04
N ASN A 179 -16.36 -22.36 40.38
CA ASN A 179 -17.49 -23.29 40.46
C ASN A 179 -18.24 -23.31 39.12
N ASN A 180 -18.91 -24.43 38.88
CA ASN A 180 -19.64 -24.71 37.65
C ASN A 180 -21.02 -24.05 37.67
#